data_AF-A0A8S2KUR9-F1
#
_entry.id   AF-A0A8S2KUR9-F1
#
_cell.length_a   1.000
_cell.length_b   1.000
_cell.length_c   1.000
_cell.angle_alpha   90.00
_cell.angle_beta   90.00
_cell.angle_gamma   90.00
#
_symmetry.space_group_name_H-M   'P 1'
#
loop_
_entity.id
_entity.type
_entity.pdbx_description
1 polymer ?
#
loop_
_entity_poly.entity_id
_entity_poly.type
_entity_poly.pdbx_seq_one_letter_code
_entity_poly.pdbx_strand_id
1 'polypeptide(L)'
;DYGKDMTSVQNLQKKQQLLENEFNIKKEKIDQLSKDAEHFQQVGHFDANNILKKQIQLVSRFQSLLEPLQMKKIKLNASLELQRLLHDIEDEEAWIREKEPSIMSTNRGYLICFEKISCEYEIK
;
A
#
# COMPACT_ATOMS: atom_id res chain seq x y z
N ASP A 1 -12.89 3.22 1.56
CA ASP A 1 -11.68 3.68 2.27
C ASP A 1 -10.46 2.86 1.90
N TYR A 2 -9.39 3.54 1.47
CA TYR A 2 -8.11 2.92 1.09
C TYR A 2 -6.98 3.17 2.11
N GLY A 3 -7.32 3.73 3.27
CA GLY A 3 -6.38 4.15 4.32
C GLY A 3 -6.15 5.66 4.31
N LYS A 4 -5.94 6.25 5.49
CA LYS A 4 -5.65 7.69 5.65
C LYS A 4 -4.16 7.95 5.88
N ASP A 5 -3.50 7.01 6.54
CA ASP A 5 -2.07 7.08 6.91
C ASP A 5 -1.35 5.82 6.45
N MET A 6 -0.02 5.88 6.28
CA MET A 6 0.81 4.76 5.79
C MET A 6 0.56 3.44 6.54
N THR A 7 0.51 3.47 7.88
CA THR A 7 0.26 2.28 8.71
C THR A 7 -1.13 1.67 8.45
N SER A 8 -2.14 2.52 8.23
CA SER A 8 -3.50 2.06 7.93
C SER A 8 -3.57 1.37 6.57
N VAL A 9 -2.88 1.90 5.54
CA VAL A 9 -2.79 1.29 4.20
C VAL A 9 -2.08 -0.06 4.27
N GLN A 10 -0.95 -0.14 4.99
CA GLN A 10 -0.20 -1.39 5.17
C GLN A 10 -1.04 -2.48 5.86
N ASN A 11 -1.82 -2.11 6.88
CA ASN A 11 -2.73 -3.05 7.54
C ASN A 11 -3.82 -3.55 6.60
N LEU A 12 -4.36 -2.68 5.73
CA LEU A 12 -5.32 -3.08 4.70
C LEU A 12 -4.70 -3.99 3.64
N GLN A 13 -3.43 -3.76 3.25
CA GLN A 13 -2.69 -4.65 2.35
C GLN A 13 -2.48 -6.04 2.96
N LYS A 14 -2.11 -6.13 4.25
CA LYS A 14 -2.00 -7.43 4.95
C LYS A 14 -3.34 -8.17 4.96
N LYS A 15 -4.44 -7.48 5.27
CA LYS A 15 -5.79 -8.07 5.21
C LYS A 15 -6.13 -8.55 3.80
N GLN A 16 -5.79 -7.77 2.77
CA GLN A 16 -6.00 -8.14 1.37
C GLN A 16 -5.19 -9.39 0.99
N GLN A 17 -3.95 -9.51 1.46
CA GLN A 17 -3.10 -10.69 1.25
C GLN A 17 -3.68 -11.94 1.91
N LEU A 18 -4.22 -11.83 3.13
CA LEU A 18 -4.92 -12.94 3.78
C LEU A 18 -6.14 -13.40 2.97
N LEU A 19 -6.93 -12.45 2.45
CA LEU A 19 -8.07 -12.76 1.58
C LEU A 19 -7.64 -13.44 0.27
N GLU A 20 -6.53 -13.01 -0.33
CA GLU A 20 -5.95 -13.65 -1.53
C GLU A 20 -5.51 -15.10 -1.24
N ASN A 21 -4.94 -15.35 -0.07
CA ASN A 21 -4.57 -16.71 0.36
C ASN A 21 -5.82 -17.58 0.56
N GLU A 22 -6.83 -17.07 1.26
CA GLU A 22 -8.11 -17.78 1.43
C GLU A 22 -8.81 -18.07 0.10
N PHE A 23 -8.74 -17.13 -0.84
CA PHE A 23 -9.23 -17.30 -2.20
C PHE A 23 -8.51 -18.46 -2.88
N ASN A 24 -7.18 -18.53 -2.82
CA ASN A 24 -6.41 -19.63 -3.41
C ASN A 24 -6.75 -20.99 -2.79
N ILE A 25 -6.93 -21.06 -1.47
CA ILE A 25 -7.36 -22.29 -0.78
C ILE A 25 -8.76 -22.73 -1.25
N LYS A 26 -9.69 -21.78 -1.40
CA LYS A 26 -11.05 -22.07 -1.89
C LYS A 26 -11.04 -22.50 -3.37
N LYS A 27 -10.14 -21.94 -4.17
CA LYS A 27 -9.95 -22.33 -5.57
C LYS A 27 -9.62 -23.81 -5.70
N GLU A 28 -8.66 -24.31 -4.93
CA GLU A 28 -8.30 -25.72 -4.94
C GLU A 28 -9.49 -26.64 -4.59
N LYS A 29 -10.30 -26.25 -3.59
CA LYS A 29 -11.52 -26.99 -3.21
C LYS A 29 -12.56 -26.99 -4.33
N ILE A 30 -12.72 -25.87 -5.04
CA ILE A 30 -13.63 -25.78 -6.18
C ILE A 30 -13.13 -26.64 -7.35
N ASP A 31 -11.83 -26.71 -7.58
CA ASP A 31 -11.23 -27.55 -8.60
C ASP A 31 -11.45 -29.05 -8.28
N GLN A 32 -11.37 -29.44 -7.00
CA GLN A 32 -11.73 -30.79 -6.55
C GLN A 32 -13.22 -31.10 -6.79
N LEU A 33 -14.11 -30.20 -6.36
CA LEU A 33 -15.56 -30.34 -6.59
C LEU A 33 -15.92 -30.44 -8.09
N SER A 34 -15.14 -29.79 -8.94
CA SER A 34 -15.31 -29.87 -10.39
C SER A 34 -14.99 -31.26 -10.92
N LYS A 35 -13.90 -31.88 -10.44
CA LYS A 35 -13.54 -33.26 -10.78
C LYS A 35 -14.58 -34.27 -10.27
N ASP A 36 -15.10 -34.06 -9.05
CA ASP A 36 -16.15 -34.93 -8.51
C ASP A 36 -17.45 -34.86 -9.32
N ALA A 37 -17.84 -33.65 -9.77
CA ALA A 37 -18.99 -33.46 -10.64
C ALA A 37 -18.83 -34.16 -12.00
N GLU A 38 -17.64 -34.06 -12.61
CA GLU A 38 -17.29 -34.79 -13.84
C GLU A 38 -17.32 -36.31 -13.63
N HIS A 39 -16.83 -36.79 -12.48
CA HIS A 39 -16.87 -38.20 -12.14
C HIS A 39 -18.30 -38.73 -12.03
N PHE A 40 -19.21 -38.01 -11.35
CA PHE A 40 -20.62 -38.41 -11.28
C PHE A 40 -21.30 -38.46 -12.65
N GLN A 41 -20.88 -37.59 -13.57
CA GLN A 41 -21.33 -37.64 -14.95
C GLN A 41 -20.85 -38.90 -15.67
N GLN A 42 -19.57 -39.27 -15.51
CA GLN A 42 -19.00 -40.47 -16.12
C GLN A 42 -19.63 -41.77 -15.61
N VAL A 43 -19.97 -41.85 -14.32
CA VAL A 43 -20.61 -43.02 -13.70
C VAL A 43 -22.11 -43.11 -14.05
N GLY A 44 -22.67 -42.11 -14.73
CA GLY A 44 -24.08 -42.09 -15.13
C GLY A 44 -25.02 -41.87 -13.96
N HIS A 45 -24.61 -41.08 -12.97
CA HIS A 45 -25.44 -40.76 -11.81
C HIS A 45 -26.77 -40.11 -12.24
N PHE A 46 -27.89 -40.53 -11.62
CA PHE A 46 -29.23 -40.13 -12.03
C PHE A 46 -29.45 -38.60 -12.08
N ASP A 47 -28.76 -37.85 -11.20
CA ASP A 47 -28.85 -36.39 -11.10
C ASP A 47 -27.60 -35.65 -11.62
N ALA A 48 -26.76 -36.30 -12.43
CA ALA A 48 -25.49 -35.72 -12.92
C ALA A 48 -25.67 -34.35 -13.59
N ASN A 49 -26.74 -34.16 -14.36
CA ASN A 49 -27.02 -32.89 -15.05
C ASN A 49 -27.26 -31.72 -14.08
N ASN A 50 -27.91 -31.96 -12.95
CA ASN A 50 -28.17 -30.93 -11.94
C ASN A 50 -26.90 -30.60 -11.16
N ILE A 51 -26.11 -31.62 -10.82
CA ILE A 51 -24.80 -31.48 -10.17
C ILE A 51 -23.89 -30.59 -11.04
N LEU A 52 -23.79 -30.89 -12.34
CA LEU A 52 -22.97 -30.10 -13.27
C LEU A 52 -23.45 -28.65 -13.37
N LYS A 53 -24.77 -28.40 -13.47
CA LYS A 53 -25.32 -27.04 -13.49
C LYS A 53 -24.94 -26.25 -12.24
N LYS A 54 -25.03 -26.86 -11.06
CA LYS A 54 -24.64 -26.23 -9.78
C LYS A 54 -23.15 -25.96 -9.71
N GLN A 55 -22.33 -26.90 -10.19
CA GLN A 55 -20.87 -26.74 -10.26
C GLN A 55 -20.49 -25.57 -11.17
N ILE A 56 -21.06 -25.48 -12.36
CA ILE A 56 -20.82 -24.35 -13.29
C ILE A 56 -21.20 -23.02 -12.65
N GLN A 57 -22.37 -22.96 -11.98
CA GLN A 57 -22.82 -21.76 -11.30
C GLN A 57 -21.87 -21.35 -10.16
N LEU A 58 -21.36 -22.33 -9.40
CA LEU A 58 -20.38 -22.09 -8.34
C LEU A 58 -19.07 -21.53 -8.91
N VAL A 59 -18.53 -22.14 -9.97
CA VAL A 59 -17.30 -21.68 -10.63
C VAL A 59 -17.47 -20.26 -11.16
N SER A 60 -18.58 -19.97 -11.85
CA SER A 60 -18.86 -18.63 -12.37
C SER A 60 -18.91 -17.56 -11.29
N ARG A 61 -19.63 -17.83 -10.18
CA ARG A 61 -19.68 -16.91 -9.02
C ARG A 61 -18.32 -16.73 -8.36
N PHE A 62 -17.50 -17.78 -8.32
CA PHE A 62 -16.17 -17.69 -7.75
C PHE A 62 -15.22 -16.88 -8.63
N GLN A 63 -15.27 -17.07 -9.94
CA GLN A 63 -14.49 -16.30 -10.91
C GLN A 63 -14.83 -14.80 -10.87
N SER A 64 -16.10 -14.44 -10.66
CA SER A 64 -16.50 -13.04 -10.55
C SER A 64 -15.93 -12.33 -9.32
N LEU A 65 -15.35 -13.05 -8.35
CA LEU A 65 -14.66 -12.47 -7.19
C LEU A 65 -13.20 -12.10 -7.48
N LEU A 66 -12.62 -12.60 -8.57
CA LEU A 66 -11.21 -12.34 -8.90
C LEU A 66 -10.97 -10.87 -9.26
N GLU A 67 -11.81 -10.31 -10.12
CA GLU A 67 -11.74 -8.91 -10.56
C GLU A 67 -11.78 -7.92 -9.37
N PRO A 68 -12.77 -7.96 -8.45
CA PRO A 68 -12.81 -7.02 -7.33
C PRO A 68 -11.62 -7.17 -6.37
N LEU A 69 -11.08 -8.39 -6.19
CA LEU A 69 -9.86 -8.61 -5.40
C LEU A 69 -8.65 -7.92 -6.05
N GLN A 70 -8.45 -8.10 -7.36
CA GLN A 70 -7.36 -7.47 -8.10
C GLN A 70 -7.48 -5.95 -8.12
N MET A 71 -8.69 -5.43 -8.38
CA MET A 71 -8.94 -4.00 -8.39
C MET A 71 -8.68 -3.36 -7.02
N LYS A 72 -9.06 -4.04 -5.94
CA LYS A 72 -8.78 -3.57 -4.58
C LYS A 72 -7.27 -3.53 -4.29
N LYS A 73 -6.51 -4.54 -4.73
CA LYS A 73 -5.05 -4.58 -4.60
C LYS A 73 -4.37 -3.41 -5.30
N ILE A 74 -4.76 -3.12 -6.54
CA ILE A 74 -4.23 -2.00 -7.33
C ILE A 74 -4.47 -0.68 -6.60
N LYS A 75 -5.71 -0.46 -6.13
CA LYS A 75 -6.06 0.78 -5.43
C LYS A 75 -5.34 0.93 -4.08
N LEU A 76 -5.13 -0.15 -3.34
CA LEU A 76 -4.34 -0.12 -2.10
C LEU A 76 -2.87 0.21 -2.37
N ASN A 77 -2.29 -0.34 -3.44
CA ASN A 77 -0.92 -0.02 -3.83
C ASN A 77 -0.78 1.45 -4.25
N ALA A 78 -1.70 1.95 -5.08
CA ALA A 78 -1.71 3.36 -5.46
C ALA A 78 -1.85 4.29 -4.23
N SER A 79 -2.70 3.91 -3.27
CA SER A 79 -2.83 4.63 -2.00
C SER A 79 -1.54 4.61 -1.18
N LEU A 80 -0.78 3.51 -1.20
CA LEU A 80 0.50 3.43 -0.49
C LEU A 80 1.55 4.36 -1.12
N GLU A 81 1.65 4.37 -2.45
CA GLU A 81 2.59 5.26 -3.14
C GLU A 81 2.25 6.73 -2.90
N LEU A 82 0.96 7.09 -2.89
CA LEU A 82 0.53 8.45 -2.54
C LEU A 82 0.98 8.83 -1.13
N GLN A 83 0.81 7.95 -0.16
CA GLN A 83 1.17 8.22 1.24
C GLN A 83 2.69 8.35 1.43
N ARG A 84 3.49 7.59 0.68
CA ARG A 84 4.95 7.75 0.66
C ARG A 84 5.34 9.11 0.12
N LEU A 85 4.78 9.50 -1.02
CA LEU A 85 5.06 10.81 -1.62
C LEU A 85 4.72 11.96 -0.67
N LEU A 86 3.59 11.89 0.03
CA LEU A 86 3.21 12.93 1.00
C LEU A 86 4.22 13.01 2.15
N HIS A 87 4.68 11.86 2.64
CA HIS A 87 5.71 11.82 3.69
C HIS A 87 7.04 12.41 3.22
N ASP A 88 7.48 12.06 2.00
CA ASP A 88 8.70 12.62 1.41
C ASP A 88 8.60 14.15 1.27
N ILE A 89 7.43 14.69 0.87
CA ILE A 89 7.20 16.14 0.80
C ILE A 89 7.29 16.78 2.18
N GLU A 90 6.66 16.18 3.20
CA GLU A 90 6.71 16.69 4.58
C GLU A 90 8.15 16.75 5.12
N ASP A 91 8.95 15.72 4.83
CA ASP A 91 10.36 15.64 5.22
C ASP A 91 11.21 16.71 4.52
N GLU A 92 11.03 16.90 3.21
CA GLU A 92 11.73 17.94 2.44
C GLU A 92 11.34 19.35 2.91
N GLU A 93 10.06 19.59 3.18
CA GLU A 93 9.62 20.87 3.75
C GLU A 93 10.22 21.11 5.15
N ALA A 94 10.30 20.07 5.99
CA ALA A 94 10.92 20.17 7.30
C ALA A 94 12.41 20.50 7.18
N TRP A 95 13.11 19.88 6.23
CA TRP A 95 14.51 20.18 5.94
C TRP A 95 14.71 21.63 5.49
N ILE A 96 13.84 22.13 4.59
CA ILE A 96 13.88 23.54 4.16
C ILE A 96 13.70 24.48 5.36
N ARG A 97 12.66 24.26 6.18
CA ARG A 97 12.40 25.06 7.39
C ARG A 97 13.57 25.07 8.37
N GLU A 98 14.33 23.97 8.46
CA GLU A 98 15.55 23.90 9.28
C GLU A 98 16.68 24.77 8.73
N LYS A 99 16.80 24.89 7.40
CA LYS A 99 17.87 25.67 6.75
C LYS A 99 17.55 27.17 6.59
N GLU A 100 16.28 27.55 6.55
CA GLU A 100 15.82 28.94 6.44
C GLU A 100 16.52 29.90 7.45
N PRO A 101 16.62 29.60 8.76
CA PRO A 101 17.29 30.48 9.72
C PRO A 101 18.79 30.68 9.43
N SER A 102 19.45 29.67 8.86
CA SER A 102 20.87 29.73 8.52
C SER A 102 21.14 30.70 7.37
N ILE A 103 20.20 30.80 6.42
CA ILE A 103 20.28 31.69 5.25
C ILE A 103 19.81 33.10 5.59
N MET A 104 18.79 33.22 6.44
CA MET A 104 18.24 34.51 6.92
C MET A 104 19.13 35.18 7.97
N SER A 105 20.11 34.46 8.52
CA SER A 105 21.13 35.04 9.40
C SER A 105 21.94 36.10 8.63
N THR A 106 21.71 37.36 8.96
CA THR A 106 22.44 38.52 8.39
C THR A 106 23.87 38.62 8.96
N ASN A 107 24.34 37.63 9.72
CA ASN A 107 25.69 37.61 10.26
C ASN A 107 26.72 37.25 9.17
N ARG A 108 27.00 38.18 8.26
CA ARG A 108 27.97 38.06 7.16
C ARG A 108 29.45 38.14 7.60
N GLY A 109 29.76 37.88 8.87
CA GLY A 109 31.14 37.93 9.37
C GLY A 109 31.78 39.33 9.39
N TYR A 110 31.00 40.41 9.25
CA TYR A 110 31.54 41.78 9.24
C TYR A 110 31.67 42.44 10.62
N LEU A 111 31.28 41.77 11.72
CA LEU A 111 31.36 42.33 13.07
C LEU A 111 32.42 41.69 13.98
N ILE A 112 33.15 40.67 13.52
CA ILE A 112 34.25 40.06 14.30
C ILE A 112 35.57 40.84 14.20
N CYS A 113 35.63 41.95 13.46
CA CYS A 113 36.85 42.76 13.33
C CYS A 113 36.75 44.21 13.85
N PHE A 114 35.58 44.70 14.29
CA PHE A 114 35.50 46.10 14.77
C PHE A 114 35.71 46.27 16.28
N GLU A 115 35.36 45.28 17.12
CA GLU A 115 35.61 45.38 18.57
C GLU A 115 37.07 45.06 18.97
N LYS A 116 37.84 44.36 18.12
CA LYS A 116 39.25 44.07 18.43
C LYS A 116 40.21 45.22 18.13
N ILE A 117 39.83 46.20 17.28
CA ILE A 117 40.70 47.33 16.93
C ILE A 117 40.56 48.49 17.95
N SER A 118 39.42 48.62 18.63
CA SER A 118 39.27 49.65 19.67
C SER A 118 39.99 49.33 20.99
N CYS A 119 40.23 48.06 21.33
CA CYS A 119 40.92 47.70 22.58
C CYS A 119 42.46 47.83 22.53
N GLU A 120 43.09 47.96 21.36
CA GLU A 120 44.55 48.12 21.27
C GLU A 120 45.04 49.58 21.33
N TYR A 121 44.15 50.57 21.21
CA TYR A 121 44.52 51.99 21.20
C TYR A 121 44.38 52.72 22.55
N GLU A 122 43.97 52.03 23.61
CA GLU A 122 43.73 52.62 24.94
C GLU A 122 44.78 52.22 26.01
N ILE A 123 45.90 51.61 25.61
CA ILE A 123 47.01 51.18 26.51
C ILE A 123 48.37 51.84 26.14
N LYS A 124 48.38 53.03 25.54
CA LYS A 124 49.58 53.89 25.49
C LYS A 124 49.20 55.34 25.78
#